data_AF-A0A3D0GAA1-F1
#
_entry.id   AF-A0A3D0GAA1-F1
#
_cell.length_a   1.000
_cell.length_b   1.000
_cell.length_c   1.000
_cell.angle_alpha   90.00
_cell.angle_beta   90.00
_cell.angle_gamma   90.00
#
_symmetry.space_group_name_H-M   'P 1'
#
loop_
_entity.id
_entity.type
_entity.pdbx_description
1 polymer ?
#
loop_
_entity_poly.entity_id
_entity_poly.type
_entity_poly.pdbx_seq_one_letter_code
_entity_poly.pdbx_strand_id
1 'polypeptide(L)'
;MTRSRTRIGRSGNVNEQSLGGKRVTGHKLIGMLLMGAVAALSACDEREVIFQGKREALYSPDPEVVGEKAAANFARAEAEAEANKSVPIKLAGQSSLGSWTHVAGSATHNVPHLAFSSQPQVMFQVPIGQGNGRKHKITAEPIVADGRVFTMDSQSMVAAHTTGGGALWTADLTPTSDSQGDATGGGLAYIGGARL
;
A
#
# COMPACT_ATOMS: atom_id res chain seq x y z
N MET A 1 -4.59 28.37 81.35
CA MET A 1 -3.52 29.31 80.94
C MET A 1 -3.70 29.63 79.46
N THR A 2 -3.60 30.83 78.88
CA THR A 2 -3.53 32.22 79.34
C THR A 2 -3.63 33.05 78.03
N ARG A 3 -4.62 33.96 77.91
CA ARG A 3 -4.62 35.23 77.11
C ARG A 3 -4.34 35.12 75.59
N SER A 4 -4.65 36.07 74.70
CA SER A 4 -5.22 37.41 74.75
C SER A 4 -5.66 37.82 73.33
N ARG A 5 -6.60 38.77 73.29
CA ARG A 5 -7.14 39.55 72.15
C ARG A 5 -6.06 40.18 71.24
N THR A 6 -6.43 40.61 70.02
CA THR A 6 -6.59 42.05 69.64
C THR A 6 -6.90 42.30 68.13
N ARG A 7 -7.96 43.10 67.90
CA ARG A 7 -8.36 44.05 66.79
C ARG A 7 -8.23 43.67 65.31
N ILE A 8 -9.27 43.77 64.48
CA ILE A 8 -10.09 44.92 63.99
C ILE A 8 -9.37 45.83 62.98
N GLY A 9 -9.96 45.88 61.77
CA GLY A 9 -9.91 46.97 60.79
C GLY A 9 -9.46 46.49 59.41
N ARG A 10 -10.04 46.87 58.26
CA ARG A 10 -11.08 47.84 57.93
C ARG A 10 -11.34 47.71 56.41
N SER A 11 -12.61 47.82 55.99
CA SER A 11 -13.11 48.43 54.74
C SER A 11 -12.71 47.88 53.37
N GLY A 12 -13.73 47.56 52.56
CA GLY A 12 -13.60 47.51 51.10
C GLY A 12 -14.81 46.89 50.40
N ASN A 13 -15.93 47.60 50.37
CA ASN A 13 -17.01 47.37 49.40
C ASN A 13 -16.46 47.46 47.98
N VAL A 14 -16.68 46.46 47.11
CA VAL A 14 -16.96 46.69 45.67
C VAL A 14 -17.79 45.52 45.09
N ASN A 15 -19.06 45.83 44.85
CA ASN A 15 -19.94 45.41 43.76
C ASN A 15 -19.89 43.98 43.21
N GLU A 16 -21.02 43.31 43.40
CA GLU A 16 -21.66 42.47 42.39
C GLU A 16 -21.61 43.12 41.00
N GLN A 17 -20.95 42.44 40.06
CA GLN A 17 -21.23 42.55 38.63
C GLN A 17 -21.21 41.12 38.08
N SER A 18 -22.39 40.51 38.06
CA SER A 18 -22.68 39.30 37.31
C SER A 18 -22.55 39.59 35.81
N LEU A 19 -21.35 39.40 35.27
CA LEU A 19 -21.18 39.26 33.82
C LEU A 19 -21.57 37.85 33.43
N GLY A 20 -22.79 37.72 32.91
CA GLY A 20 -23.35 36.50 32.34
C GLY A 20 -22.48 35.97 31.20
N GLY A 21 -21.47 35.18 31.54
CA GLY A 21 -20.73 34.37 30.61
C GLY A 21 -21.67 33.30 30.07
N LYS A 22 -22.13 33.45 28.83
CA LYS A 22 -22.73 32.35 28.07
C LYS A 22 -21.69 31.24 28.02
N ARG A 23 -21.81 30.25 28.91
CA ARG A 23 -21.05 28.99 28.81
C ARG A 23 -21.48 28.33 27.52
N VAL A 24 -20.72 28.57 26.44
CA VAL A 24 -20.84 27.77 25.23
C VAL A 24 -20.43 26.36 25.65
N THR A 25 -21.44 25.51 25.80
CA THR A 25 -21.32 24.13 26.27
C THR A 25 -20.26 23.44 25.43
N GLY A 26 -19.23 22.82 26.05
CA GLY A 26 -18.09 22.21 25.33
C GLY A 26 -18.49 21.24 24.21
N HIS A 27 -19.69 20.65 24.30
CA HIS A 27 -20.33 19.86 23.25
C HIS A 27 -20.53 20.61 21.92
N LYS A 28 -20.80 21.92 21.93
CA LYS A 28 -20.96 22.72 20.70
C LYS A 28 -19.63 23.00 20.01
N LEU A 29 -18.56 23.20 20.78
CA LEU A 29 -17.20 23.37 20.26
C LEU A 29 -16.65 22.05 19.68
N ILE A 30 -16.87 20.93 20.36
CA ILE A 30 -16.48 19.59 19.87
C ILE A 30 -17.26 19.23 18.60
N GLY A 31 -18.57 19.52 18.56
CA GLY A 31 -19.38 19.30 17.36
C GLY A 31 -18.91 20.13 16.16
N MET A 32 -18.53 21.39 16.38
CA MET A 32 -18.00 22.27 15.33
C MET A 32 -16.62 21.82 14.83
N LEU A 33 -15.77 21.29 15.73
CA LEU A 33 -14.44 20.79 15.39
C LEU A 33 -14.51 19.46 14.62
N LEU A 34 -15.43 18.57 15.00
CA LEU A 34 -15.74 17.35 14.23
C LEU A 34 -16.30 17.66 12.84
N MET A 35 -17.22 18.62 12.73
CA MET A 35 -17.78 19.03 11.43
C MET A 35 -16.69 19.64 10.53
N GLY A 36 -15.78 20.44 11.10
CA GLY A 36 -14.63 20.99 10.38
C GLY A 36 -13.63 19.91 9.92
N ALA A 37 -13.37 18.91 10.76
CA ALA A 37 -12.49 17.79 10.41
C ALA A 37 -13.07 16.93 9.27
N VAL A 38 -14.38 16.64 9.30
CA VAL A 38 -15.06 15.91 8.21
C VAL A 38 -15.02 16.69 6.89
N ALA A 39 -15.21 18.02 6.92
CA ALA A 39 -15.12 18.87 5.73
C ALA A 39 -13.69 18.97 5.16
N ALA A 40 -12.67 18.86 6.01
CA ALA A 40 -11.28 18.84 5.57
C ALA A 40 -10.88 17.50 4.91
N LEU A 41 -11.47 16.37 5.34
CA LEU A 41 -11.20 15.06 4.73
C LEU A 41 -11.73 14.95 3.29
N SER A 42 -12.83 15.62 2.94
CA SER A 42 -13.37 15.60 1.57
C SER A 42 -12.56 16.41 0.54
N ALA A 43 -11.58 17.19 0.99
CA ALA A 43 -10.76 18.04 0.12
C ALA A 43 -9.45 17.35 -0.36
N CYS A 44 -9.16 16.13 0.12
CA CYS A 44 -7.96 15.38 -0.26
C CYS A 44 -8.19 14.35 -1.38
N ASP A 45 -9.41 14.24 -1.90
CA ASP A 45 -9.71 13.40 -3.06
C ASP A 45 -9.65 14.29 -4.30
N GLU A 46 -8.54 14.23 -5.04
CA GLU A 46 -8.42 14.92 -6.32
C GLU A 46 -9.53 14.40 -7.22
N ARG A 47 -10.38 15.29 -7.73
CA ARG A 47 -11.51 14.93 -8.58
C ARG A 47 -10.98 14.13 -9.78
N GLU A 48 -11.25 12.83 -9.80
CA GLU A 48 -10.90 11.98 -10.93
C GLU A 48 -11.53 12.58 -12.19
N VAL A 49 -10.67 13.02 -13.12
CA VAL A 49 -11.12 13.55 -14.41
C VAL A 49 -11.54 12.36 -15.24
N ILE A 50 -12.83 12.04 -15.19
CA ILE A 50 -13.40 11.07 -16.12
C ILE A 50 -13.30 11.68 -17.51
N PHE A 51 -12.45 11.10 -18.36
CA PHE A 51 -12.36 11.49 -19.76
C PHE A 51 -13.74 11.39 -20.38
N GLN A 52 -14.26 12.55 -20.79
CA GLN A 52 -15.52 12.65 -21.48
C GLN A 52 -15.31 12.22 -22.93
N GLY A 53 -16.19 11.35 -23.43
CA GLY A 53 -16.10 10.83 -24.78
C GLY A 53 -16.63 9.41 -24.89
N LYS A 54 -16.90 8.98 -26.12
CA LYS A 54 -17.21 7.58 -26.40
C LYS A 54 -15.97 6.74 -26.12
N ARG A 55 -16.12 5.69 -25.30
CA ARG A 55 -15.05 4.72 -25.09
C ARG A 55 -15.00 3.81 -26.31
N GLU A 56 -13.96 3.98 -27.10
CA GLU A 56 -13.67 3.08 -28.20
C GLU A 56 -12.73 1.96 -27.73
N ALA A 57 -12.83 0.79 -28.36
CA ALA A 57 -11.94 -0.32 -28.08
C ALA A 57 -10.49 0.02 -28.47
N LEU A 58 -9.50 -0.61 -27.83
CA LEU A 58 -8.07 -0.44 -28.15
C LEU A 58 -7.74 -0.69 -29.63
N TYR A 59 -8.55 -1.51 -30.30
CA TYR A 59 -8.38 -1.90 -31.70
C TYR A 59 -9.45 -1.31 -32.63
N SER A 60 -10.26 -0.35 -32.16
CA SER A 60 -11.28 0.28 -33.00
C SER A 60 -10.62 1.04 -34.16
N PRO A 61 -10.98 0.76 -35.42
CA PRO A 61 -10.43 1.49 -36.54
C PRO A 61 -10.98 2.92 -36.58
N ASP A 62 -10.12 3.89 -36.88
CA ASP A 62 -10.48 5.31 -36.93
C ASP A 62 -11.49 5.57 -38.06
N PRO A 63 -12.72 6.05 -37.75
CA PRO A 63 -13.75 6.32 -38.76
C PRO A 63 -13.35 7.38 -39.79
N GLU A 64 -12.42 8.28 -39.49
CA GLU A 64 -11.91 9.24 -40.48
C GLU A 64 -11.03 8.57 -41.55
N VAL A 65 -10.36 7.47 -41.18
CA VAL A 65 -9.46 6.72 -42.06
C VAL A 65 -10.20 5.64 -42.83
N VAL A 66 -11.06 4.86 -42.15
CA VAL A 66 -11.75 3.70 -42.75
C VAL A 66 -13.18 4.00 -43.20
N GLY A 67 -13.71 5.17 -42.85
CA GLY A 67 -15.10 5.56 -43.06
C GLY A 67 -16.04 5.02 -41.98
N GLU A 68 -17.09 5.79 -41.68
CA GLU A 68 -18.06 5.49 -40.62
C GLU A 68 -18.68 4.09 -40.71
N LYS A 69 -18.96 3.61 -41.93
CA LYS A 69 -19.55 2.28 -42.16
C LYS A 69 -18.63 1.15 -41.72
N ALA A 70 -17.33 1.28 -42.00
CA ALA A 70 -16.36 0.25 -41.62
C ALA A 70 -16.14 0.24 -40.11
N ALA A 71 -16.04 1.41 -39.49
CA ALA A 71 -15.94 1.55 -38.03
C ALA A 71 -17.19 1.01 -37.31
N ALA A 72 -18.40 1.31 -37.80
CA ALA A 72 -19.64 0.79 -37.23
C ALA A 72 -19.79 -0.74 -37.38
N ASN A 73 -19.33 -1.31 -38.50
CA ASN A 73 -19.33 -2.76 -38.69
C ASN A 73 -18.35 -3.46 -37.75
N PHE A 74 -17.17 -2.87 -37.51
CA PHE A 74 -16.22 -3.36 -36.51
C PHE A 74 -16.85 -3.38 -35.11
N ALA A 75 -17.44 -2.26 -34.68
CA ALA A 75 -18.08 -2.17 -33.37
C ALA A 75 -19.23 -3.18 -33.19
N ARG A 76 -20.03 -3.42 -34.24
CA ARG A 76 -21.09 -4.45 -34.20
C ARG A 76 -20.51 -5.86 -34.10
N ALA A 77 -19.50 -6.17 -34.90
CA ALA A 77 -18.84 -7.48 -34.88
C ALA A 77 -18.16 -7.76 -33.54
N GLU A 78 -17.54 -6.74 -32.94
CA GLU A 78 -16.94 -6.82 -31.60
C GLU A 78 -18.02 -7.08 -30.54
N ALA A 79 -19.13 -6.33 -30.56
CA ALA A 79 -20.26 -6.57 -29.65
C ALA A 79 -20.87 -7.98 -29.78
N GLU A 80 -20.90 -8.55 -30.99
CA GLU A 80 -21.34 -9.93 -31.24
C GLU A 80 -20.28 -10.97 -30.81
N ALA A 81 -18.99 -10.64 -30.93
CA ALA A 81 -17.88 -11.48 -30.48
C ALA A 81 -17.81 -11.55 -28.95
N GLU A 82 -18.06 -10.43 -28.28
CA GLU A 82 -18.08 -10.26 -26.81
C GLU A 82 -19.34 -10.82 -26.14
N ALA A 83 -20.29 -11.38 -26.89
CA ALA A 83 -21.41 -12.08 -26.29
C ALA A 83 -20.90 -13.21 -25.38
N ASN A 84 -21.32 -13.20 -24.10
CA ASN A 84 -20.95 -14.19 -23.10
C ASN A 84 -21.26 -15.61 -23.62
N LYS A 85 -20.22 -16.44 -23.74
CA LYS A 85 -20.31 -17.83 -24.18
C LYS A 85 -19.70 -18.75 -23.12
N SER A 86 -20.34 -19.88 -22.87
CA SER A 86 -19.75 -20.96 -22.08
C SER A 86 -19.01 -21.90 -23.03
N VAL A 87 -17.68 -21.77 -23.08
CA VAL A 87 -16.80 -22.60 -23.93
C VAL A 87 -15.86 -23.38 -23.01
N PRO A 88 -15.66 -24.69 -23.22
CA PRO A 88 -14.71 -25.45 -22.41
C PRO A 88 -13.29 -24.95 -22.63
N ILE A 89 -12.55 -24.73 -21.53
CA ILE A 89 -11.12 -24.41 -21.56
C ILE A 89 -10.30 -25.61 -21.09
N LYS A 90 -9.11 -25.78 -21.66
CA LYS A 90 -8.12 -26.77 -21.22
C LYS A 90 -6.87 -26.03 -20.78
N LEU A 91 -6.56 -26.13 -19.49
CA LEU A 91 -5.32 -25.58 -18.92
C LEU A 91 -4.25 -26.66 -18.88
N ALA A 92 -2.97 -26.25 -18.87
CA ALA A 92 -1.88 -27.15 -18.57
C ALA A 92 -2.05 -27.74 -17.15
N GLY A 93 -1.38 -28.86 -16.85
CA GLY A 93 -1.38 -29.41 -15.49
C GLY A 93 -0.75 -28.44 -14.48
N GLN A 94 -1.23 -28.49 -13.23
CA GLN A 94 -0.65 -27.70 -12.14
C GLN A 94 0.73 -28.24 -11.72
N SER A 95 1.67 -27.35 -11.40
CA SER A 95 3.02 -27.70 -10.97
C SER A 95 3.53 -26.80 -9.84
N SER A 96 4.41 -27.30 -8.98
CA SER A 96 5.09 -26.49 -7.96
C SER A 96 6.40 -25.93 -8.48
N LEU A 97 6.75 -24.71 -8.08
CA LEU A 97 8.10 -24.18 -8.29
C LEU A 97 9.03 -24.69 -7.18
N GLY A 98 10.07 -25.44 -7.55
CA GLY A 98 11.14 -25.81 -6.60
C GLY A 98 12.02 -24.61 -6.23
N SER A 99 12.15 -23.65 -7.15
CA SER A 99 12.85 -22.38 -6.97
C SER A 99 12.10 -21.26 -7.69
N TRP A 100 12.13 -20.07 -7.11
CA TRP A 100 11.64 -18.82 -7.67
C TRP A 100 12.80 -17.82 -7.63
N THR A 101 13.61 -17.76 -8.68
CA THR A 101 14.92 -17.06 -8.64
C THR A 101 14.87 -15.58 -9.02
N HIS A 102 13.82 -15.13 -9.70
CA HIS A 102 13.65 -13.75 -10.19
C HIS A 102 12.19 -13.33 -10.00
N VAL A 103 11.88 -12.04 -10.07
CA VAL A 103 10.49 -11.57 -10.25
C VAL A 103 9.77 -12.40 -11.33
N ALA A 104 8.53 -12.79 -11.08
CA ALA A 104 7.77 -13.70 -11.96
C ALA A 104 8.44 -15.07 -12.21
N GLY A 105 9.00 -15.69 -11.16
CA GLY A 105 9.41 -17.09 -11.12
C GLY A 105 10.82 -17.40 -11.63
N SER A 106 11.20 -16.89 -12.80
CA SER A 106 12.47 -17.21 -13.45
C SER A 106 12.97 -16.06 -14.34
N ALA A 107 14.17 -16.21 -14.91
CA ALA A 107 14.76 -15.23 -15.81
C ALA A 107 13.91 -14.94 -17.08
N THR A 108 12.98 -15.82 -17.45
CA THR A 108 12.07 -15.59 -18.59
C THR A 108 10.79 -14.85 -18.20
N HIS A 109 10.59 -14.56 -16.91
CA HIS A 109 9.37 -13.92 -16.37
C HIS A 109 8.07 -14.62 -16.79
N ASN A 110 8.11 -15.94 -16.92
CA ASN A 110 6.98 -16.75 -17.36
C ASN A 110 6.69 -17.84 -16.31
N VAL A 111 5.59 -17.66 -15.58
CA VAL A 111 5.15 -18.57 -14.52
C VAL A 111 4.16 -19.58 -15.10
N PRO A 112 4.35 -20.90 -14.89
CA PRO A 112 3.42 -21.92 -15.40
C PRO A 112 2.11 -21.94 -14.59
N HIS A 113 1.20 -22.87 -14.92
CA HIS A 113 0.03 -23.12 -14.08
C HIS A 113 0.49 -23.68 -12.72
N LEU A 114 0.52 -22.82 -11.70
CA LEU A 114 1.00 -23.20 -10.38
C LEU A 114 -0.02 -24.01 -9.61
N ALA A 115 0.47 -25.04 -8.92
CA ALA A 115 -0.30 -25.74 -7.91
C ALA A 115 -0.47 -24.81 -6.69
N PHE A 116 -1.70 -24.64 -6.25
CA PHE A 116 -2.03 -23.90 -5.02
C PHE A 116 -3.05 -24.69 -4.22
N SER A 117 -2.90 -24.71 -2.90
CA SER A 117 -3.85 -25.42 -2.02
C SER A 117 -5.22 -24.74 -2.06
N SER A 118 -6.29 -25.54 -2.09
CA SER A 118 -7.66 -25.04 -1.96
C SER A 118 -7.95 -24.46 -0.55
N GLN A 119 -7.09 -24.75 0.42
CA GLN A 119 -7.17 -24.26 1.80
C GLN A 119 -5.78 -23.81 2.26
N PRO A 120 -5.32 -22.61 1.86
CA PRO A 120 -4.01 -22.12 2.23
C PRO A 120 -3.91 -21.85 3.75
N GLN A 121 -2.76 -22.17 4.33
CA GLN A 121 -2.43 -21.90 5.73
C GLN A 121 -1.13 -21.09 5.78
N VAL A 122 -0.97 -20.24 6.81
CA VAL A 122 0.29 -19.52 7.04
C VAL A 122 1.33 -20.53 7.54
N MET A 123 2.43 -20.70 6.80
CA MET A 123 3.52 -21.59 7.21
C MET A 123 4.43 -20.99 8.27
N PHE A 124 4.76 -19.70 8.13
CA PHE A 124 5.57 -18.95 9.09
C PHE A 124 5.38 -17.44 8.87
N GLN A 125 5.81 -16.66 9.86
CA GLN A 125 5.86 -15.20 9.79
C GLN A 125 7.12 -14.73 10.50
N VAL A 126 7.91 -13.87 9.84
CA VAL A 126 9.22 -13.42 10.32
C VAL A 126 9.42 -11.93 10.04
N PRO A 127 10.13 -11.20 10.90
CA PRO A 127 10.58 -9.85 10.58
C PRO A 127 11.67 -9.88 9.51
N ILE A 128 11.61 -8.98 8.54
CA ILE A 128 12.58 -8.90 7.43
C ILE A 128 13.38 -7.58 7.43
N GLY A 129 13.13 -6.71 8.41
CA GLY A 129 13.70 -5.36 8.48
C GLY A 129 12.62 -4.28 8.53
N GLN A 130 12.89 -3.14 7.93
CA GLN A 130 12.03 -1.97 7.90
C GLN A 130 10.89 -2.09 6.87
N GLY A 131 9.68 -1.76 7.32
CA GLY A 131 8.48 -1.72 6.49
C GLY A 131 8.36 -0.46 5.63
N ASN A 132 7.20 -0.28 5.01
CA ASN A 132 6.87 0.92 4.24
C ASN A 132 6.77 2.18 5.13
N GLY A 133 7.36 3.28 4.67
CA GLY A 133 7.26 4.61 5.27
C GLY A 133 6.78 5.68 4.28
N ARG A 134 6.90 6.95 4.64
CA ARG A 134 6.57 8.09 3.74
C ARG A 134 7.57 8.21 2.58
N LYS A 135 8.86 8.03 2.88
CA LYS A 135 9.97 8.18 1.93
C LYS A 135 10.45 6.86 1.32
N HIS A 136 10.33 5.76 2.08
CA HIS A 136 10.87 4.45 1.69
C HIS A 136 9.76 3.44 1.50
N LYS A 137 9.84 2.61 0.46
CA LYS A 137 8.88 1.55 0.17
C LYS A 137 9.63 0.24 -0.11
N ILE A 138 9.05 -0.88 0.33
CA ILE A 138 9.45 -2.21 -0.10
C ILE A 138 8.98 -2.38 -1.54
N THR A 139 9.92 -2.51 -2.47
CA THR A 139 9.65 -2.76 -3.89
C THR A 139 10.12 -4.14 -4.34
N ALA A 140 11.01 -4.78 -3.58
CA ALA A 140 11.57 -6.06 -3.94
C ALA A 140 10.56 -7.18 -3.71
N GLU A 141 10.32 -7.99 -4.73
CA GLU A 141 9.64 -9.26 -4.56
C GLU A 141 10.57 -10.27 -3.86
N PRO A 142 10.03 -11.10 -2.95
CA PRO A 142 10.81 -12.18 -2.36
C PRO A 142 11.19 -13.20 -3.42
N ILE A 143 12.37 -13.80 -3.27
CA ILE A 143 12.82 -14.91 -4.11
C ILE A 143 13.13 -16.14 -3.26
N VAL A 144 13.01 -17.33 -3.85
CA VAL A 144 13.33 -18.60 -3.21
C VAL A 144 14.35 -19.35 -4.05
N ALA A 145 15.53 -19.61 -3.49
CA ALA A 145 16.59 -20.36 -4.16
C ALA A 145 17.38 -21.18 -3.14
N ASP A 146 17.87 -22.35 -3.55
CA ASP A 146 18.69 -23.25 -2.72
C ASP A 146 18.12 -23.52 -1.32
N GLY A 147 16.80 -23.70 -1.23
CA GLY A 147 16.10 -23.98 0.03
C GLY A 147 16.04 -22.79 0.99
N ARG A 148 16.22 -21.57 0.50
CA ARG A 148 16.21 -20.33 1.28
C ARG A 148 15.26 -19.32 0.67
N VAL A 149 14.65 -18.51 1.54
CA VAL A 149 13.81 -17.36 1.20
C VAL A 149 14.65 -16.11 1.40
N PHE A 150 14.75 -15.28 0.36
CA PHE A 150 15.45 -14.01 0.40
C PHE A 150 14.44 -12.87 0.27
N THR A 151 14.61 -11.86 1.11
CA THR A 151 13.77 -10.67 1.16
C THR A 151 14.64 -9.44 1.28
N MET A 152 14.15 -8.30 0.79
CA MET A 152 14.80 -6.99 0.99
C MET A 152 13.78 -6.04 1.60
N ASP A 153 14.21 -5.31 2.63
CA ASP A 153 13.37 -4.33 3.32
C ASP A 153 13.35 -2.98 2.58
N SER A 154 12.71 -1.96 3.16
CA SER A 154 12.60 -0.64 2.49
C SER A 154 13.89 0.20 2.51
N GLN A 155 14.92 -0.23 3.25
CA GLN A 155 16.18 0.49 3.50
C GLN A 155 17.42 -0.30 3.05
N SER A 156 17.26 -1.16 2.04
CA SER A 156 18.36 -1.94 1.42
C SER A 156 18.96 -3.04 2.31
N MET A 157 18.28 -3.47 3.36
CA MET A 157 18.67 -4.66 4.13
C MET A 157 18.14 -5.91 3.44
N VAL A 158 19.04 -6.82 3.06
CA VAL A 158 18.68 -8.17 2.60
C VAL A 158 18.68 -9.12 3.78
N ALA A 159 17.65 -9.95 3.89
CA ALA A 159 17.55 -11.03 4.87
C ALA A 159 17.37 -12.38 4.18
N ALA A 160 18.03 -13.41 4.71
CA ALA A 160 17.85 -14.79 4.31
C ALA A 160 17.24 -15.61 5.44
N HIS A 161 16.21 -16.38 5.10
CA HIS A 161 15.54 -17.30 6.00
C HIS A 161 15.49 -18.70 5.39
N THR A 162 15.34 -19.73 6.22
CA THR A 162 14.93 -21.07 5.76
C THR A 162 13.50 -21.03 5.24
N THR A 163 13.07 -22.05 4.48
CA THR A 163 11.67 -22.21 4.06
C THR A 163 10.69 -22.47 5.22
N GLY A 164 11.19 -22.64 6.45
CA GLY A 164 10.39 -22.70 7.69
C GLY A 164 10.46 -21.41 8.53
N GLY A 165 11.10 -20.34 8.05
CA GLY A 165 11.20 -19.06 8.77
C GLY A 165 12.37 -18.93 9.75
N GLY A 166 13.22 -19.95 9.90
CA GLY A 166 14.47 -19.78 10.67
C GLY A 166 15.40 -18.76 10.03
N ALA A 167 15.89 -17.78 10.79
CA ALA A 167 16.83 -16.76 10.31
C ALA A 167 18.20 -17.37 9.97
N LEU A 168 18.82 -16.92 8.87
CA LEU A 168 20.13 -17.38 8.43
C LEU A 168 21.17 -16.27 8.47
N TRP A 169 20.89 -15.12 7.85
CA TRP A 169 21.76 -13.95 7.85
C TRP A 169 21.02 -12.70 7.38
N THR A 170 21.63 -11.55 7.63
CA THR A 170 21.23 -10.24 7.07
C THR A 170 22.45 -9.53 6.49
N ALA A 171 22.27 -8.74 5.44
CA ALA A 171 23.32 -7.95 4.80
C ALA A 171 22.78 -6.58 4.37
N ASP A 172 23.49 -5.51 4.73
CA ASP A 172 23.19 -4.16 4.29
C ASP A 172 23.83 -3.91 2.92
N LEU A 173 23.04 -3.53 1.92
CA LEU A 173 23.53 -3.23 0.57
C LEU A 173 23.77 -1.73 0.34
N THR A 174 23.66 -0.90 1.38
CA THR A 174 23.97 0.54 1.27
C THR A 174 25.45 0.71 0.89
N PRO A 175 25.76 1.37 -0.25
CA PRO A 175 27.15 1.63 -0.64
C PRO A 175 27.89 2.46 0.42
N THR A 176 29.21 2.28 0.54
CA THR A 176 30.00 3.03 1.54
C THR A 176 30.05 4.54 1.30
N SER A 177 29.67 5.00 0.11
CA SER A 177 29.54 6.43 -0.23
C SER A 177 28.23 7.05 0.27
N ASP A 178 27.27 6.22 0.65
CA ASP A 178 25.89 6.62 0.89
C ASP A 178 25.53 6.39 2.36
N SER A 179 24.54 7.15 2.86
CA SER A 179 23.95 6.91 4.17
C SER A 179 22.74 5.99 4.06
N GLN A 180 22.43 5.28 5.15
CA GLN A 180 21.23 4.48 5.23
C GLN A 180 19.99 5.37 4.99
N GLY A 181 19.13 4.96 4.06
CA GLY A 181 17.94 5.72 3.66
C GLY A 181 18.20 6.79 2.59
N ASP A 182 19.41 6.91 2.05
CA ASP A 182 19.63 7.75 0.85
C ASP A 182 19.02 7.10 -0.40
N ALA A 183 19.01 5.76 -0.44
CA ALA A 183 18.34 4.97 -1.46
C ALA A 183 16.99 4.42 -0.98
N THR A 184 16.10 4.13 -1.92
CA THR A 184 14.83 3.42 -1.66
C THR A 184 14.59 2.36 -2.73
N GLY A 185 14.02 1.24 -2.30
CA GLY A 185 13.67 0.13 -3.18
C GLY A 185 14.86 -0.74 -3.57
N GLY A 186 14.70 -1.49 -4.66
CA GLY A 186 15.64 -2.49 -5.14
C GLY A 186 14.93 -3.70 -5.74
N GLY A 187 15.71 -4.70 -6.14
CA GLY A 187 15.22 -5.96 -6.66
C GLY A 187 16.15 -7.10 -6.28
N LEU A 188 15.58 -8.30 -6.19
CA LEU A 188 16.33 -9.53 -5.91
C LEU A 188 16.28 -10.45 -7.12
N ALA A 189 17.44 -11.00 -7.44
CA ALA A 189 17.59 -12.07 -8.41
C ALA A 189 18.68 -13.03 -7.92
N TYR A 190 18.52 -14.31 -8.22
CA TYR A 190 19.48 -15.35 -7.88
C TYR A 190 20.08 -15.95 -9.14
N ILE A 191 21.41 -15.93 -9.21
CA ILE A 191 22.19 -16.70 -10.17
C ILE A 191 23.11 -17.64 -9.38
N GLY A 192 23.06 -18.93 -9.69
CA GLY A 192 23.91 -19.92 -9.03
C GLY A 192 25.39 -19.70 -9.37
N GLY A 193 26.28 -20.11 -8.47
CA GLY A 193 27.72 -20.21 -8.77
C GLY A 193 28.61 -19.07 -8.28
N ALA A 194 28.11 -18.11 -7.49
CA ALA A 194 28.94 -17.09 -6.86
C ALA A 194 28.87 -17.17 -5.33
N ARG A 195 30.01 -17.38 -4.68
CA ARG A 195 30.22 -16.89 -3.31
C ARG A 195 30.30 -15.36 -3.43
N LEU A 196 29.42 -14.65 -2.70
CA LEU A 196 29.60 -13.22 -2.43
C LEU A 196 30.89 -13.00 -1.63
#